data_AF-A0A6M3HTI0-F1
#
_entry.id   AF-A0A6M3HTI0-F1
#
_cell.length_a   1.000
_cell.length_b   1.000
_cell.length_c   1.000
_cell.angle_alpha   90.00
_cell.angle_beta   90.00
_cell.angle_gamma   90.00
#
_symmetry.space_group_name_H-M   'P 1'
#
loop_
_entity.id
_entity.type
_entity.pdbx_description
1 polymer ?
#
loop_
_entity_poly.entity_id
_entity_poly.type
_entity_poly.pdbx_seq_one_letter_code
_entity_poly.pdbx_strand_id
1 'polypeptide(L)'
;MCFNFKIYVLRFLLILVFIGEGYGIAFANYAAKTKEIDNLIINKIQTTKSTEKLKVPEYKGDILTFERLSKIRNIFSMNHYLPFEKREPLPQQESKVARPKPIIMPPELEKVMNAKKTKLQTYPINTFSFKGMVYQDKNIWGVVENTREPAKPIYIKKGELIGPDYGEVEDITKEGVLISQWYQDMQNRVWKKTQIVIH
;
A
#
# COMPACT_ATOMS: atom_id res chain seq x y z
N MET A 1 -61.51 -13.64 -29.39
CA MET A 1 -61.39 -13.91 -27.93
C MET A 1 -59.93 -13.80 -27.48
N CYS A 2 -59.30 -12.62 -27.56
CA CYS A 2 -57.84 -12.47 -27.30
C CYS A 2 -57.48 -11.30 -26.36
N PHE A 3 -58.43 -10.78 -25.57
CA PHE A 3 -58.17 -9.64 -24.68
C PHE A 3 -57.97 -10.00 -23.20
N ASN A 4 -58.32 -11.22 -22.77
CA ASN A 4 -58.25 -11.58 -21.35
C ASN A 4 -56.87 -12.11 -20.89
N PHE A 5 -55.97 -12.50 -21.79
CA PHE A 5 -54.69 -13.08 -21.38
C PHE A 5 -53.66 -12.03 -20.92
N LYS A 6 -53.67 -10.82 -21.51
CA LYS A 6 -52.74 -9.74 -21.14
C LYS A 6 -53.00 -9.15 -19.75
N ILE A 7 -54.25 -9.17 -19.28
CA ILE A 7 -54.64 -8.64 -17.96
C ILE A 7 -54.17 -9.53 -16.81
N TYR A 8 -54.15 -10.86 -16.99
CA TYR A 8 -53.66 -11.79 -15.97
C TYR A 8 -52.14 -11.71 -15.78
N VAL A 9 -51.38 -11.53 -16.86
CA VAL A 9 -49.91 -11.40 -16.79
C VAL A 9 -49.51 -10.10 -16.08
N LEU A 10 -50.22 -8.99 -16.33
CA LEU A 10 -49.95 -7.72 -15.66
C LEU A 10 -50.27 -7.77 -14.15
N ARG A 11 -51.35 -8.46 -13.77
CA ARG A 11 -51.71 -8.66 -12.35
C ARG A 11 -50.72 -9.57 -11.61
N PHE A 12 -50.17 -10.58 -12.29
CA PHE A 12 -49.17 -11.46 -11.69
C PHE A 12 -47.83 -10.74 -11.45
N LEU A 13 -47.44 -9.83 -12.34
CA LEU A 13 -46.22 -9.03 -12.21
C LEU A 13 -46.30 -8.00 -11.06
N LEU A 14 -47.50 -7.45 -10.81
CA LEU A 14 -47.74 -6.53 -9.69
C LEU A 14 -47.64 -7.22 -8.32
N ILE A 15 -48.03 -8.49 -8.21
CA ILE A 15 -47.94 -9.26 -6.95
C ILE A 15 -46.48 -9.59 -6.60
N LEU A 16 -45.62 -9.79 -7.60
CA LEU A 16 -44.18 -10.04 -7.39
C LEU A 16 -43.44 -8.83 -6.79
N VAL A 17 -43.88 -7.61 -7.08
CA VAL A 17 -43.26 -6.39 -6.52
C VAL A 17 -43.57 -6.25 -5.02
N PHE A 18 -44.78 -6.65 -4.58
CA PHE A 18 -45.17 -6.54 -3.16
C PHE A 18 -44.55 -7.61 -2.24
N ILE A 19 -44.06 -8.74 -2.77
CA ILE A 19 -43.43 -9.79 -1.95
C ILE A 19 -41.93 -9.49 -1.71
N GLY A 20 -41.31 -8.64 -2.53
CA GLY A 20 -39.87 -8.33 -2.45
C GLY A 20 -39.46 -7.35 -1.34
N GLU A 21 -40.39 -6.54 -0.82
CA GLU A 21 -40.05 -5.44 0.11
C GLU A 21 -40.10 -5.82 1.60
N GLY A 22 -40.57 -7.02 1.93
CA GLY A 22 -40.80 -7.44 3.33
C GLY A 22 -39.55 -7.86 4.13
N TYR A 23 -38.40 -8.09 3.49
CA TYR A 23 -37.22 -8.69 4.17
C TYR A 23 -36.11 -7.69 4.54
N GLY A 24 -36.21 -6.41 4.16
CA GLY A 24 -35.14 -5.43 4.37
C GLY A 24 -35.16 -4.69 5.70
N ILE A 25 -36.31 -4.66 6.41
CA ILE A 25 -36.55 -3.68 7.48
C ILE A 25 -36.10 -4.16 8.88
N ALA A 26 -35.81 -5.46 9.04
CA ALA A 26 -35.40 -6.03 10.34
C ALA A 26 -33.90 -5.86 10.65
N PHE A 27 -33.04 -5.66 9.65
CA PHE A 27 -31.58 -5.60 9.82
C PHE A 27 -31.05 -4.21 10.19
N ALA A 28 -31.76 -3.13 9.85
CA ALA A 28 -31.34 -1.76 10.16
C ALA A 28 -31.42 -1.44 11.66
N ASN A 29 -32.38 -2.04 12.38
CA ASN A 29 -32.59 -1.77 13.81
C ASN A 29 -31.54 -2.46 14.72
N TYR A 30 -31.00 -3.61 14.30
CA TYR A 30 -29.93 -4.29 15.04
C TYR A 30 -28.61 -3.53 14.98
N ALA A 31 -28.23 -3.02 13.80
CA ALA A 31 -26.99 -2.27 13.61
C ALA A 31 -26.97 -0.92 14.37
N ALA A 32 -28.14 -0.29 14.54
CA ALA A 32 -28.27 0.92 15.34
C ALA A 32 -28.10 0.61 16.85
N LYS A 33 -28.70 -0.49 17.32
CA LYS A 33 -28.63 -0.91 18.73
C LYS A 33 -27.22 -1.35 19.16
N THR A 34 -26.45 -1.98 18.26
CA THR A 34 -25.05 -2.36 18.55
C THR A 34 -24.15 -1.14 18.67
N LYS A 35 -24.33 -0.11 17.82
CA LYS A 35 -23.55 1.14 17.93
C LYS A 35 -23.82 1.92 19.22
N GLU A 36 -25.06 1.87 19.73
CA GLU A 36 -25.41 2.48 21.01
C GLU A 36 -24.74 1.76 22.18
N ILE A 37 -24.71 0.42 22.16
CA ILE A 37 -24.01 -0.40 23.16
C ILE A 37 -22.49 -0.14 23.12
N ASP A 38 -21.89 -0.06 21.93
CA ASP A 38 -20.46 0.21 21.80
C ASP A 38 -20.09 1.61 22.33
N ASN A 39 -20.93 2.62 22.07
CA ASN A 39 -20.73 3.96 22.61
C ASN A 39 -20.89 4.00 24.15
N LEU A 40 -21.80 3.21 24.72
CA LEU A 40 -21.94 3.08 26.18
C LEU A 40 -20.74 2.40 26.83
N ILE A 41 -20.16 1.37 26.17
CA ILE A 41 -18.96 0.67 26.65
C ILE A 41 -17.76 1.62 26.61
N ILE A 42 -17.55 2.33 25.50
CA ILE A 42 -16.41 3.25 25.32
C ILE A 42 -16.46 4.41 26.32
N ASN A 43 -17.64 5.00 26.54
CA ASN A 43 -17.80 6.11 27.50
C ASN A 43 -17.65 5.66 28.97
N LYS A 44 -18.03 4.42 29.30
CA LYS A 44 -17.89 3.87 30.65
C LYS A 44 -16.45 3.51 30.99
N ILE A 45 -15.64 3.10 30.00
CA ILE A 45 -14.21 2.79 30.18
C ILE A 45 -13.38 4.03 30.52
N GLN A 46 -13.78 5.22 30.05
CA GLN A 46 -13.02 6.45 30.28
C GLN A 46 -13.30 7.16 31.62
N THR A 47 -14.34 6.77 32.38
CA THR A 47 -14.79 7.55 33.55
C THR A 47 -14.74 6.85 34.91
N THR A 48 -14.42 5.55 35.01
CA THR A 48 -14.49 4.85 36.30
C THR A 48 -13.14 4.74 37.01
N LYS A 49 -12.70 5.83 37.66
CA LYS A 49 -12.06 5.69 38.99
C LYS A 49 -13.20 5.48 40.00
N SER A 50 -13.76 4.26 40.05
CA SER A 50 -14.85 3.93 40.95
C SER A 50 -14.32 3.29 42.23
N THR A 51 -14.56 3.94 43.36
CA THR A 51 -14.33 3.43 44.73
C THR A 51 -15.51 2.59 45.23
N GLU A 52 -16.39 2.14 44.34
CA GLU A 52 -17.57 1.37 44.72
C GLU A 52 -17.21 -0.11 44.92
N LYS A 53 -17.38 -0.61 46.15
CA LYS A 53 -17.18 -2.04 46.45
C LYS A 53 -18.18 -2.86 45.64
N LEU A 54 -17.66 -3.60 44.67
CA LEU A 54 -18.40 -4.53 43.83
C LEU A 54 -19.14 -5.54 44.70
N LYS A 55 -20.48 -5.47 44.77
CA LYS A 55 -21.27 -6.57 45.31
C LYS A 55 -21.29 -7.68 44.26
N VAL A 56 -20.46 -8.69 44.48
CA VAL A 56 -20.46 -9.90 43.65
C VAL A 56 -21.78 -10.65 43.89
N PRO A 57 -22.56 -10.98 42.85
CA PRO A 57 -23.77 -11.76 43.01
C PRO A 57 -23.42 -13.14 43.57
N GLU A 58 -24.21 -13.62 44.52
CA GLU A 58 -24.04 -14.94 45.12
C GLU A 58 -24.33 -16.01 44.05
N TYR A 59 -23.29 -16.81 43.76
CA TYR A 59 -23.27 -17.71 42.62
C TYR A 59 -24.17 -18.92 42.87
N LYS A 60 -25.41 -18.88 42.37
CA LYS A 60 -26.32 -20.05 42.39
C LYS A 60 -25.92 -21.05 41.31
N GLY A 61 -24.89 -21.84 41.60
CA GLY A 61 -24.68 -23.18 41.06
C GLY A 61 -24.81 -23.35 39.55
N ASP A 62 -24.06 -22.58 38.75
CA ASP A 62 -23.82 -22.99 37.36
C ASP A 62 -22.87 -24.19 37.39
N ILE A 63 -23.41 -25.38 37.09
CA ILE A 63 -22.63 -26.61 37.01
C ILE A 63 -21.60 -26.41 35.90
N LEU A 64 -20.33 -26.39 36.28
CA LEU A 64 -19.20 -26.26 35.36
C LEU A 64 -19.20 -27.48 34.43
N THR A 65 -19.81 -27.34 33.25
CA THR A 65 -19.74 -28.37 32.22
C THR A 65 -18.31 -28.45 31.67
N PHE A 66 -17.85 -29.65 31.32
CA PHE A 66 -16.52 -29.87 30.73
C PHE A 66 -16.26 -28.97 29.52
N GLU A 67 -17.29 -28.63 28.76
CA GLU A 67 -17.20 -27.72 27.61
C GLU A 67 -16.92 -26.26 28.01
N ARG A 68 -17.47 -25.79 29.15
CA ARG A 68 -17.15 -24.47 29.71
C ARG A 68 -15.74 -24.45 30.29
N LEU A 69 -15.36 -25.51 31.00
CA LEU A 69 -13.99 -25.67 31.52
C LEU A 69 -12.95 -25.75 30.40
N SER A 70 -13.25 -26.41 29.28
CA SER A 70 -12.36 -26.47 28.12
C SER A 70 -12.21 -25.13 27.41
N LYS A 71 -13.25 -24.29 27.41
CA LYS A 71 -13.19 -22.91 26.90
C LYS A 71 -12.36 -21.99 27.82
N ILE A 72 -12.39 -22.20 29.14
CA ILE A 72 -11.58 -21.44 30.11
C ILE A 72 -10.10 -21.85 30.07
N ARG A 73 -9.78 -23.09 29.69
CA ARG A 73 -8.39 -23.59 29.62
C ARG A 73 -7.52 -22.91 28.55
N ASN A 74 -8.09 -22.06 27.68
CA ASN A 74 -7.38 -21.42 26.57
C ASN A 74 -7.09 -19.92 26.77
N ILE A 75 -7.28 -19.38 27.98
CA ILE A 75 -6.98 -17.96 28.28
C ILE A 75 -5.59 -17.81 28.94
N PHE A 76 -5.07 -18.89 29.51
CA PHE A 76 -3.68 -18.96 29.93
C PHE A 76 -2.88 -19.56 28.78
N SER A 77 -2.22 -18.72 27.99
CA SER A 77 -1.09 -19.20 27.19
C SER A 77 -0.14 -19.91 28.16
N MET A 78 0.01 -21.24 28.04
CA MET A 78 0.95 -22.00 28.89
C MET A 78 2.41 -21.54 28.76
N ASN A 79 2.66 -20.60 27.85
CA ASN A 79 3.90 -19.88 27.67
C ASN A 79 3.96 -18.59 28.53
N HIS A 80 3.43 -18.61 29.75
CA HIS A 80 3.64 -17.51 30.69
C HIS A 80 4.95 -17.75 31.42
N TYR A 81 6.03 -17.22 30.85
CA TYR A 81 7.36 -17.37 31.41
C TYR A 81 7.56 -16.46 32.62
N LEU A 82 8.23 -16.98 33.64
CA LEU A 82 8.61 -16.17 34.80
C LEU A 82 9.70 -15.17 34.40
N PRO A 83 9.66 -13.92 34.87
CA PRO A 83 10.62 -12.87 34.48
C PRO A 83 12.07 -13.15 34.90
N PHE A 84 12.30 -14.16 35.76
CA PHE A 84 13.62 -14.55 36.27
C PHE A 84 14.10 -15.91 35.77
N GLU A 85 13.33 -16.57 34.90
CA GLU A 85 13.71 -17.86 34.34
C GLU A 85 14.86 -17.67 33.35
N LYS A 86 16.07 -18.10 33.74
CA LYS A 86 17.23 -18.12 32.84
C LYS A 86 16.98 -19.16 31.75
N ARG A 87 16.82 -18.68 30.52
CA ARG A 87 16.62 -19.52 29.34
C ARG A 87 17.95 -19.85 28.69
N GLU A 88 18.15 -21.10 28.36
CA GLU A 88 19.15 -21.46 27.37
C GLU A 88 18.67 -20.99 25.99
N PRO A 89 19.54 -20.38 25.16
CA PRO A 89 19.16 -20.05 23.80
C PRO A 89 18.79 -21.34 23.09
N LEU A 90 17.54 -21.42 22.61
CA LEU A 90 17.14 -22.51 21.73
C LEU A 90 18.14 -22.57 20.56
N PRO A 91 18.60 -23.76 20.14
CA PRO A 91 19.43 -23.86 18.96
C PRO A 91 18.65 -23.19 17.83
N GLN A 92 19.21 -22.10 17.30
CA GLN A 92 18.63 -21.41 16.16
C GLN A 92 18.56 -22.44 15.05
N GLN A 93 17.37 -23.01 14.84
CA GLN A 93 17.12 -23.85 13.70
C GLN A 93 17.26 -22.89 12.52
N GLU A 94 18.43 -22.93 11.88
CA GLU A 94 18.71 -22.15 10.68
C GLU A 94 17.62 -22.52 9.70
N SER A 95 16.60 -21.69 9.64
CA SER A 95 15.58 -21.81 8.63
C SER A 95 16.36 -21.74 7.31
N LYS A 96 16.35 -22.84 6.57
CA LYS A 96 16.83 -22.90 5.19
C LYS A 96 15.87 -22.08 4.34
N VAL A 97 15.74 -20.79 4.64
CA VAL A 97 15.08 -19.81 3.79
C VAL A 97 15.98 -19.73 2.59
N ALA A 98 15.52 -20.29 1.47
CA ALA A 98 16.20 -20.22 0.20
C ALA A 98 16.49 -18.74 -0.07
N ARG A 99 17.77 -18.34 0.07
CA ARG A 99 18.17 -16.96 -0.18
C ARG A 99 17.93 -16.71 -1.66
N PRO A 100 17.06 -15.76 -2.01
CA PRO A 100 16.69 -15.58 -3.40
C PRO A 100 17.94 -15.04 -4.12
N LYS A 101 18.29 -15.61 -5.30
CA LYS A 101 19.52 -15.32 -6.08
C LYS A 101 19.90 -13.82 -6.06
N PRO A 102 21.15 -13.41 -5.84
CA PRO A 102 21.49 -11.99 -5.81
C PRO A 102 21.08 -11.30 -7.12
N ILE A 103 20.61 -10.05 -7.02
CA ILE A 103 20.33 -9.21 -8.20
C ILE A 103 21.68 -8.88 -8.82
N ILE A 104 21.88 -9.24 -10.08
CA ILE A 104 23.13 -8.99 -10.80
C ILE A 104 23.13 -7.52 -11.25
N MET A 105 24.10 -6.74 -10.75
CA MET A 105 24.28 -5.35 -11.12
C MET A 105 25.26 -5.24 -12.29
N PRO A 106 24.91 -4.54 -13.39
CA PRO A 106 25.84 -4.29 -14.49
C PRO A 106 27.01 -3.40 -14.04
N PRO A 107 28.23 -3.63 -14.55
CA PRO A 107 29.41 -2.83 -14.20
C PRO A 107 29.31 -1.36 -14.64
N GLU A 108 28.53 -1.06 -15.68
CA GLU A 108 28.25 0.31 -16.12
C GLU A 108 27.43 1.08 -15.08
N LEU A 109 26.38 0.45 -14.55
CA LEU A 109 25.54 1.03 -13.51
C LEU A 109 26.33 1.23 -12.22
N GLU A 110 27.19 0.29 -11.85
CA GLU A 110 28.04 0.41 -10.65
C GLU A 110 28.92 1.67 -10.68
N LYS A 111 29.52 1.97 -11.83
CA LYS A 111 30.32 3.20 -12.01
C LYS A 111 29.48 4.45 -11.80
N VAL A 112 28.27 4.46 -12.35
CA VAL A 112 27.34 5.59 -12.26
C VAL A 112 26.81 5.77 -10.82
N MET A 113 26.53 4.68 -10.12
CA MET A 113 26.08 4.69 -8.72
C MET A 113 27.14 5.20 -7.75
N ASN A 114 28.41 4.88 -8.02
CA ASN A 114 29.55 5.33 -7.21
C ASN A 114 29.98 6.76 -7.53
N ALA A 115 29.51 7.33 -8.64
CA ALA A 115 29.81 8.71 -9.00
C ALA A 115 29.11 9.71 -8.07
N LYS A 116 29.69 10.91 -7.93
CA LYS A 116 29.10 11.98 -7.13
C LYS A 116 27.77 12.41 -7.74
N LYS A 117 26.71 12.43 -6.91
CA LYS A 117 25.38 12.82 -7.36
C LYS A 117 25.31 14.28 -7.82
N THR A 118 24.69 14.52 -8.96
CA THR A 118 24.43 15.86 -9.50
C THR A 118 23.11 16.41 -8.97
N LYS A 119 22.90 17.73 -9.04
CA LYS A 119 21.61 18.34 -8.65
C LYS A 119 20.45 17.87 -9.53
N LEU A 120 20.73 17.51 -10.78
CA LEU A 120 19.75 17.04 -11.76
C LEU A 120 19.20 15.65 -11.43
N GLN A 121 19.93 14.86 -10.65
CA GLN A 121 19.48 13.55 -10.18
C GLN A 121 18.47 13.61 -9.03
N THR A 122 18.28 14.79 -8.42
CA THR A 122 17.28 14.99 -7.36
C THR A 122 15.86 15.06 -7.92
N TYR A 123 15.71 15.50 -9.17
CA TYR A 123 14.40 15.75 -9.77
C TYR A 123 14.00 14.59 -10.69
N PRO A 124 12.75 14.11 -10.65
CA PRO A 124 12.26 13.08 -11.55
C PRO A 124 12.33 13.50 -13.03
N ILE A 125 12.61 12.58 -13.95
CA ILE A 125 12.74 12.87 -15.39
C ILE A 125 11.46 13.51 -15.96
N ASN A 126 10.29 13.06 -15.53
CA ASN A 126 8.99 13.59 -15.98
C ASN A 126 8.71 15.04 -15.55
N THR A 127 9.55 15.63 -14.69
CA THR A 127 9.41 17.04 -14.29
C THR A 127 10.12 17.99 -15.24
N PHE A 128 11.00 17.48 -16.10
CA PHE A 128 11.71 18.27 -17.08
C PHE A 128 10.88 18.42 -18.36
N SER A 129 10.90 19.62 -18.93
CA SER A 129 10.32 19.95 -20.23
C SER A 129 11.43 20.52 -21.10
N PHE A 130 11.52 20.05 -22.34
CA PHE A 130 12.49 20.54 -23.29
C PHE A 130 12.05 21.90 -23.85
N LYS A 131 12.98 22.86 -23.90
CA LYS A 131 12.75 24.21 -24.43
C LYS A 131 13.47 24.47 -25.74
N GLY A 132 14.53 23.72 -26.01
CA GLY A 132 15.28 23.85 -27.24
C GLY A 132 16.71 23.37 -27.08
N MET A 133 17.51 23.60 -28.11
CA MET A 133 18.93 23.28 -28.11
C MET A 133 19.75 24.50 -28.47
N VAL A 134 20.95 24.58 -27.89
CA VAL A 134 21.93 25.64 -28.14
C VAL A 134 23.21 25.00 -28.63
N TYR A 135 23.82 25.61 -29.63
CA TYR A 135 25.11 25.17 -30.16
C TYR A 135 26.20 26.12 -29.67
N GLN A 136 27.19 25.58 -28.95
CA GLN A 136 28.32 26.36 -28.44
C GLN A 136 29.61 25.55 -28.57
N ASP A 137 30.64 26.14 -29.18
CA ASP A 137 32.00 25.57 -29.25
C ASP A 137 32.04 24.11 -29.73
N LYS A 138 31.27 23.82 -30.79
CA LYS A 138 31.08 22.48 -31.38
C LYS A 138 30.30 21.47 -30.53
N ASN A 139 29.81 21.88 -29.37
CA ASN A 139 28.98 21.07 -28.50
C ASN A 139 27.51 21.46 -28.63
N ILE A 140 26.64 20.45 -28.63
CA ILE A 140 25.19 20.64 -28.55
C ILE A 140 24.79 20.59 -27.07
N TRP A 141 24.07 21.62 -26.64
CA TRP A 141 23.47 21.72 -25.32
C TRP A 141 21.95 21.64 -25.44
N GLY A 142 21.33 20.77 -24.64
CA GLY A 142 19.89 20.72 -24.46
C GLY A 142 19.50 21.74 -23.40
N VAL A 143 18.46 22.51 -23.67
CA VAL A 143 17.85 23.44 -22.70
C VAL A 143 16.59 22.79 -22.18
N VAL A 144 16.59 22.47 -20.89
CA VAL A 144 15.43 21.90 -20.20
C VAL A 144 15.02 22.80 -19.06
N GLU A 145 13.72 22.87 -18.80
CA GLU A 145 13.16 23.54 -17.64
C GLU A 145 12.52 22.52 -16.72
N ASN A 146 12.69 22.72 -15.41
CA ASN A 146 12.00 21.91 -14.43
C ASN A 146 10.66 22.55 -14.09
N THR A 147 9.56 21.82 -14.26
CA THR A 147 8.21 22.28 -13.91
C THR A 147 8.06 22.64 -12.43
N ARG A 148 8.90 22.08 -11.53
CA ARG A 148 8.93 22.43 -10.10
C ARG A 148 9.67 23.74 -9.82
N GLU A 149 10.64 24.10 -10.66
CA GLU A 149 11.47 25.30 -10.53
C GLU A 149 11.60 26.00 -11.90
N PRO A 150 10.48 26.52 -12.46
CA PRO A 150 10.43 26.97 -13.85
C PRO A 150 11.24 28.24 -14.12
N ALA A 151 11.74 28.92 -13.08
CA ALA A 151 12.41 30.19 -13.21
C ALA A 151 13.83 30.11 -13.81
N LYS A 152 14.41 28.91 -13.99
CA LYS A 152 15.80 28.75 -14.45
C LYS A 152 15.93 27.69 -15.54
N PRO A 153 16.36 28.07 -16.76
CA PRO A 153 16.73 27.09 -17.77
C PRO A 153 17.98 26.34 -17.31
N ILE A 154 17.96 25.02 -17.53
CA ILE A 154 19.05 24.12 -17.20
C ILE A 154 19.66 23.67 -18.53
N TYR A 155 20.97 23.82 -18.65
CA TYR A 155 21.73 23.37 -19.81
C TYR A 155 22.31 21.99 -19.51
N ILE A 156 22.01 21.04 -20.36
CA ILE A 156 22.49 19.66 -20.26
C ILE A 156 23.30 19.29 -21.50
N LYS A 157 24.35 18.49 -21.30
CA LYS A 157 25.17 17.96 -22.40
C LYS A 157 25.07 16.45 -22.48
N LYS A 158 25.54 15.90 -23.60
CA LYS A 158 25.69 14.45 -23.77
C LYS A 158 26.57 13.84 -22.66
N GLY A 159 26.13 12.70 -22.14
CA GLY A 159 26.78 11.97 -21.04
C GLY A 159 26.49 12.53 -19.64
N GLU A 160 25.64 13.54 -19.51
CA GLU A 160 25.24 14.07 -18.21
C GLU A 160 24.14 13.23 -17.55
N LEU A 161 24.20 13.14 -16.22
CA LEU A 161 23.26 12.33 -15.44
C LEU A 161 22.09 13.17 -14.93
N ILE A 162 20.88 12.67 -15.16
CA ILE A 162 19.60 13.29 -14.84
C ILE A 162 18.65 12.25 -14.24
N GLY A 163 17.81 12.69 -13.29
CA GLY A 163 16.85 11.79 -12.66
C GLY A 163 17.42 10.90 -11.56
N PRO A 164 16.56 10.40 -10.65
CA PRO A 164 16.97 9.53 -9.56
C PRO A 164 17.41 8.14 -10.04
N ASP A 165 16.86 7.66 -11.17
CA ASP A 165 17.14 6.32 -11.69
C ASP A 165 18.29 6.32 -12.73
N TYR A 166 19.29 7.16 -12.48
CA TYR A 166 20.55 7.21 -13.23
C TYR A 166 20.36 7.39 -14.75
N GLY A 167 19.48 8.32 -15.14
CA GLY A 167 19.28 8.68 -16.54
C GLY A 167 20.52 9.32 -17.12
N GLU A 168 21.01 8.85 -18.26
CA GLU A 168 22.14 9.43 -18.99
C GLU A 168 21.67 10.02 -20.32
N VAL A 169 22.08 11.25 -20.62
CA VAL A 169 21.79 11.91 -21.90
C VAL A 169 22.58 11.25 -23.03
N GLU A 170 21.90 10.50 -23.89
CA GLU A 170 22.52 9.83 -25.04
C GLU A 170 22.71 10.77 -26.23
N ASP A 171 21.67 11.57 -26.53
CA ASP A 171 21.69 12.51 -27.64
C ASP A 171 20.71 13.68 -27.44
N ILE A 172 20.95 14.77 -28.16
CA ILE A 172 20.13 15.98 -28.11
C ILE A 172 19.72 16.33 -29.53
N THR A 173 18.42 16.23 -29.82
CA THR A 173 17.85 16.51 -31.13
C THR A 173 16.98 17.76 -31.10
N LYS A 174 16.44 18.16 -32.26
CA LYS A 174 15.49 19.28 -32.35
C LYS A 174 14.14 18.97 -31.71
N GLU A 175 13.80 17.69 -31.59
CA GLU A 175 12.50 17.20 -31.11
C GLU A 175 12.51 16.96 -29.60
N GLY A 176 13.70 16.88 -29.00
CA GLY A 176 13.85 16.58 -27.59
C GLY A 176 15.22 16.10 -27.20
N VAL A 177 15.33 15.65 -25.96
CA VAL A 177 16.55 15.07 -25.40
C VAL A 177 16.32 13.58 -25.18
N LEU A 178 17.17 12.76 -25.81
CA LEU A 178 17.15 11.31 -25.65
C LEU A 178 17.93 10.92 -24.39
N ILE A 179 17.25 10.31 -23.44
CA ILE A 179 17.80 9.86 -22.17
C ILE A 179 17.63 8.37 -22.06
N SER A 180 18.66 7.74 -21.51
CA SER A 180 18.64 6.33 -21.18
C SER A 180 18.66 6.13 -19.68
N GLN A 181 17.61 5.50 -19.17
CA GLN A 181 17.37 5.35 -17.73
C GLN A 181 17.52 3.90 -17.32
N TRP A 182 18.04 3.68 -16.11
CA TRP A 182 18.12 2.35 -15.52
C TRP A 182 16.84 2.04 -14.73
N TYR A 183 16.27 0.87 -14.98
CA TYR A 183 15.11 0.36 -14.26
C TYR A 183 15.41 -1.02 -13.71
N GLN A 184 14.98 -1.26 -12.47
CA GLN A 184 15.14 -2.55 -11.83
C GLN A 184 13.93 -3.44 -12.13
N ASP A 185 14.14 -4.48 -12.95
CA ASP A 185 13.13 -5.50 -13.20
C ASP A 185 13.08 -6.48 -12.02
N MET A 186 12.06 -6.34 -11.17
CA MET A 186 11.88 -7.17 -9.98
C MET A 186 11.53 -8.63 -10.31
N GLN A 187 10.92 -8.91 -11.48
CA GLN A 187 10.55 -10.26 -11.88
C GLN A 187 11.77 -11.06 -12.32
N ASN A 188 12.58 -10.47 -13.19
CA ASN A 188 13.79 -11.09 -13.69
C ASN A 188 14.99 -10.91 -12.76
N ARG A 189 14.87 -9.98 -11.79
CA ARG A 189 15.93 -9.58 -10.85
C ARG A 189 17.19 -9.11 -11.56
N VAL A 190 16.97 -8.32 -12.62
CA VAL A 190 18.02 -7.73 -13.46
C VAL A 190 17.76 -6.24 -13.64
N TRP A 191 18.82 -5.46 -13.79
CA TRP A 191 18.72 -4.08 -14.23
C TRP A 191 18.61 -4.00 -15.75
N LYS A 192 17.67 -3.19 -16.24
CA LYS A 192 17.44 -2.96 -17.66
C LYS A 192 17.58 -1.47 -17.96
N LYS A 193 18.03 -1.15 -19.17
CA LYS A 193 18.14 0.22 -19.68
C LYS A 193 16.91 0.49 -20.56
N THR A 194 16.22 1.60 -20.33
CA THR A 194 15.08 2.05 -21.13
C THR A 194 15.39 3.42 -21.72
N GLN A 195 14.90 3.69 -22.93
CA GLN A 195 15.05 4.99 -23.57
C GLN A 195 13.79 5.82 -23.36
N ILE A 196 13.98 7.09 -23.04
CA ILE A 196 12.93 8.08 -22.80
C ILE A 196 13.32 9.35 -23.55
N VAL A 197 12.35 9.98 -24.19
CA VAL A 197 12.54 11.29 -24.84
C VAL A 197 11.83 12.34 -23.99
N ILE A 198 12.55 13.41 -23.64
CA ILE A 198 11.94 14.61 -23.05
C ILE A 198 11.57 15.55 -24.19
N HIS A 199 10.30 15.96 -24.20
CA HIS A 199 9.72 16.94 -25.13
C HIS A 199 9.48 18.30 -24.47
#